data_AF-A0A0D9RM66-F1
#
_entry.id   AF-A0A0D9RM66-F1
#
_cell.length_a   1.000
_cell.length_b   1.000
_cell.length_c   1.000
_cell.angle_alpha   90.00
_cell.angle_beta   90.00
_cell.angle_gamma   90.00
#
_symmetry.space_group_name_H-M   'P 1'
#
loop_
_entity.id
_entity.type
_entity.pdbx_description
1 polymer ?
#
loop_
_entity_poly.entity_id
_entity_poly.type
_entity_poly.pdbx_seq_one_letter_code
_entity_poly.pdbx_strand_id
1 'polypeptide(L)'
;FAFLFLCSSLFRRGFCFFNSVAITAKYLRDQLNISKILIVDLDVHHGNGTQQAFYADPSILYISLHRYDEGNFFPGSGAPNEVGTGLGEGYNINIAWTGGLDPPMGDVEYLEAF
;
A
#
# COMPACT_ATOMS: atom_id res chain seq x y z
N PHE A 1 10.23 -5.89 15.21
CA PHE A 1 9.23 -5.16 14.43
C PHE A 1 9.97 -4.22 13.49
N ALA A 2 10.23 -4.68 12.27
CA ALA A 2 10.80 -3.82 11.24
C ALA A 2 9.64 -3.12 10.55
N PHE A 3 9.54 -1.80 10.73
CA PHE A 3 8.71 -0.94 9.89
C PHE A 3 9.25 -1.06 8.47
N LEU A 4 8.53 -1.79 7.62
CA LEU A 4 8.94 -2.07 6.25
C LEU A 4 8.22 -1.07 5.35
N PHE A 5 8.77 0.15 5.27
CA PHE A 5 8.38 1.07 4.21
C PHE A 5 8.65 0.41 2.85
N LEU A 6 7.71 0.46 1.93
CA LEU A 6 7.91 -0.23 0.66
C LEU A 6 8.58 0.74 -0.32
N CYS A 7 9.86 0.49 -0.63
CA CYS A 7 10.73 1.37 -1.42
C CYS A 7 10.16 1.61 -2.83
N SER A 8 10.19 2.86 -3.28
CA SER A 8 9.74 3.26 -4.62
C SER A 8 10.86 3.07 -5.65
N SER A 9 10.53 2.89 -6.93
CA SER A 9 11.50 2.44 -7.97
C SER A 9 12.71 3.35 -8.19
N LEU A 10 12.68 4.59 -7.69
CA LEU A 10 13.69 5.62 -7.92
C LEU A 10 14.24 6.27 -6.64
N PHE A 11 13.61 6.10 -5.48
CA PHE A 11 14.01 6.80 -4.25
C PHE A 11 13.97 5.91 -3.02
N ARG A 12 15.10 5.84 -2.31
CA ARG A 12 15.20 5.30 -0.95
C ARG A 12 14.53 6.28 0.01
N ARG A 13 13.41 5.88 0.61
CA ARG A 13 12.65 6.66 1.60
C ARG A 13 12.18 5.74 2.74
N GLY A 14 12.09 6.28 3.95
CA GLY A 14 11.60 5.54 5.12
C GLY A 14 12.41 4.29 5.46
N PHE A 15 13.74 4.37 5.57
CA PHE A 15 14.57 3.21 5.99
C PHE A 15 14.58 1.98 5.06
N CYS A 16 13.95 2.01 3.89
CA CYS A 16 13.88 0.85 3.00
C CYS A 16 14.69 1.00 1.71
N PHE A 17 15.38 -0.10 1.37
CA PHE A 17 16.32 -0.18 0.23
C PHE A 17 15.73 -1.00 -0.92
N PHE A 18 15.09 -2.12 -0.61
CA PHE A 18 14.41 -3.00 -1.56
C PHE A 18 12.98 -3.27 -1.09
N ASN A 19 12.05 -3.35 -2.04
CA ASN A 19 10.67 -3.71 -1.76
C ASN A 19 10.50 -5.24 -1.85
N SER A 20 10.79 -5.93 -0.76
CA SER A 20 10.76 -7.40 -0.71
C SER A 20 9.40 -7.97 -1.12
N VAL A 21 8.30 -7.35 -0.68
CA VAL A 21 6.93 -7.80 -0.99
C VAL A 21 6.65 -7.68 -2.49
N ALA A 22 6.98 -6.54 -3.11
CA ALA A 22 6.79 -6.37 -4.55
C ALA A 22 7.68 -7.30 -5.37
N ILE A 23 8.93 -7.53 -4.95
CA ILE A 23 9.82 -8.49 -5.59
C ILE A 23 9.22 -9.90 -5.55
N THR A 24 8.71 -10.32 -4.40
CA THR A 24 8.05 -11.63 -4.25
C THR A 24 6.79 -11.74 -5.10
N ALA A 25 5.90 -10.73 -5.08
CA ALA A 25 4.68 -10.75 -5.89
C ALA A 25 4.99 -10.82 -7.39
N LYS A 26 5.98 -10.04 -7.85
CA LYS A 26 6.47 -10.11 -9.23
C LYS A 26 7.03 -11.49 -9.57
N TYR A 27 7.80 -12.10 -8.67
CA TYR A 27 8.33 -13.45 -8.87
C TYR A 27 7.22 -14.50 -8.98
N LEU A 28 6.23 -14.46 -8.08
CA LEU A 28 5.08 -15.39 -8.10
C LEU A 28 4.28 -15.26 -9.40
N ARG A 29 4.03 -14.03 -9.85
CA ARG A 29 3.30 -13.75 -11.10
C ARG A 29 4.10 -14.21 -12.32
N ASP A 30 5.36 -13.78 -12.44
CA ASP A 30 6.16 -13.93 -13.66
C ASP A 30 6.81 -15.32 -13.80
N GLN A 31 7.13 -16.00 -12.69
CA GLN A 31 7.85 -17.28 -12.71
C GLN A 31 6.97 -18.48 -12.37
N LEU A 32 5.94 -18.28 -11.54
CA LEU A 32 5.03 -19.35 -11.12
C LEU A 32 3.64 -19.23 -11.75
N ASN A 33 3.42 -18.25 -12.63
CA ASN A 33 2.16 -18.00 -13.33
C ASN A 33 0.95 -17.87 -12.39
N ILE A 34 1.15 -17.33 -11.19
CA ILE A 34 0.04 -17.00 -10.29
C ILE A 34 -0.75 -15.85 -10.90
N SER A 35 -2.02 -16.11 -11.22
CA SER A 35 -2.85 -15.19 -12.01
C SER A 35 -3.48 -14.05 -11.21
N LYS A 36 -3.61 -14.20 -9.89
CA LYS A 36 -4.15 -13.19 -8.98
C LYS A 36 -3.41 -13.21 -7.65
N ILE A 37 -2.92 -12.06 -7.21
CA ILE A 37 -2.22 -11.89 -5.93
C ILE A 37 -2.90 -10.76 -5.17
N LEU A 38 -3.15 -10.97 -3.88
CA LEU A 38 -3.61 -9.93 -2.95
C LEU A 38 -2.44 -9.54 -2.05
N ILE A 39 -2.17 -8.24 -1.95
CA ILE A 39 -1.23 -7.67 -0.99
C ILE A 39 -2.04 -6.79 -0.03
N VAL A 40 -2.05 -7.16 1.25
CA VAL A 40 -2.63 -6.36 2.33
C VAL A 40 -1.49 -5.77 3.15
N ASP A 41 -1.44 -4.45 3.20
CA ASP A 41 -0.43 -3.66 3.89
C ASP A 41 -1.04 -2.99 5.13
N LEU A 42 -0.58 -3.43 6.31
CA LEU A 42 -1.05 -2.99 7.62
C LEU A 42 0.02 -2.18 8.36
N ASP A 43 1.11 -1.77 7.69
CA ASP A 43 1.98 -0.74 8.28
C ASP A 43 1.18 0.56 8.41
N VAL A 44 1.40 1.29 9.51
CA VAL A 44 0.69 2.55 9.77
C VAL A 44 0.98 3.61 8.71
N HIS A 45 2.08 3.47 7.95
CA HIS A 45 2.43 4.33 6.84
C HIS A 45 2.05 3.69 5.51
N HIS A 46 1.62 4.51 4.55
CA HIS A 46 1.33 4.04 3.21
C HIS A 46 2.55 3.39 2.54
N GLY A 47 2.39 2.18 2.01
CA GLY A 47 3.38 1.44 1.23
C GLY A 47 3.52 1.95 -0.20
N ASN A 48 3.89 3.22 -0.35
CA ASN A 48 3.95 3.97 -1.61
C ASN A 48 4.74 3.27 -2.74
N GLY A 49 5.79 2.51 -2.43
CA GLY A 49 6.54 1.76 -3.42
C GLY A 49 5.82 0.51 -3.95
N THR A 50 5.00 -0.15 -3.13
CA THR A 50 4.18 -1.29 -3.58
C THR A 50 3.03 -0.82 -4.44
N GLN A 51 2.34 0.26 -4.01
CA GLN A 51 1.37 0.95 -4.85
C GLN A 51 1.98 1.29 -6.21
N GLN A 52 3.15 1.95 -6.24
CA GLN A 52 3.80 2.33 -7.49
C GLN A 52 4.15 1.10 -8.37
N ALA A 53 4.60 -0.01 -7.77
CA ALA A 53 5.03 -1.19 -8.51
C ALA A 53 3.90 -1.86 -9.30
N PHE A 54 2.65 -1.75 -8.81
CA PHE A 54 1.50 -2.48 -9.35
C PHE A 54 0.34 -1.59 -9.78
N TYR A 55 0.51 -0.26 -9.79
CA TYR A 55 -0.57 0.71 -10.03
C TYR A 55 -1.35 0.51 -11.34
N ALA A 56 -0.72 -0.12 -12.34
CA ALA A 56 -1.33 -0.41 -13.65
C ALA A 56 -1.63 -1.90 -13.89
N ASP A 57 -1.45 -2.76 -12.88
CA ASP A 57 -1.50 -4.22 -13.01
C ASP A 57 -2.78 -4.81 -12.39
N PRO A 58 -3.75 -5.28 -13.20
CA PRO A 58 -4.98 -5.90 -12.68
C PRO A 58 -4.78 -7.29 -12.07
N SER A 59 -3.59 -7.90 -12.19
CA SER A 59 -3.33 -9.20 -11.57
C SER A 59 -2.98 -9.10 -10.09
N ILE A 60 -2.75 -7.89 -9.58
CA ILE A 60 -2.35 -7.63 -8.19
C ILE A 60 -3.29 -6.60 -7.57
N LEU A 61 -4.07 -7.03 -6.59
CA LEU A 61 -4.87 -6.13 -5.76
C LEU A 61 -4.00 -5.67 -4.58
N TYR A 62 -3.74 -4.36 -4.49
CA TYR A 62 -3.08 -3.75 -3.34
C TYR A 62 -4.10 -3.06 -2.45
N ILE A 63 -4.07 -3.40 -1.16
CA ILE A 63 -4.89 -2.76 -0.12
C ILE A 63 -3.95 -2.25 0.96
N SER A 64 -4.06 -0.96 1.31
CA SER A 64 -3.30 -0.38 2.41
C SER A 64 -4.24 0.30 3.41
N LEU A 65 -4.05 -0.03 4.70
CA LEU A 65 -4.67 0.70 5.82
C LEU A 65 -3.58 1.54 6.47
N HIS A 66 -3.65 2.86 6.33
CA HIS A 66 -2.59 3.73 6.81
C HIS A 66 -3.13 5.06 7.33
N ARG A 67 -2.38 5.68 8.24
CA ARG A 67 -2.63 7.05 8.63
C ARG A 67 -2.26 7.98 7.49
N TYR A 68 -3.19 8.83 7.08
CA TYR A 68 -3.02 9.74 5.96
C TYR A 68 -3.11 11.20 6.40
N ASP A 69 -4.13 11.54 7.19
CA ASP A 69 -4.40 12.89 7.68
C ASP A 69 -4.30 13.95 6.57
N GLU A 70 -5.03 13.75 5.47
CA GLU A 70 -5.01 14.63 4.30
C GLU A 70 -3.60 14.86 3.73
N GLY A 71 -2.76 13.83 3.74
CA GLY A 71 -1.38 13.86 3.24
C GLY A 71 -0.37 14.49 4.21
N ASN A 72 -0.78 14.81 5.45
CA ASN A 72 0.10 15.39 6.46
C ASN A 72 0.85 14.35 7.31
N PHE A 73 0.56 13.06 7.14
CA PHE A 73 1.33 11.97 7.75
C PHE A 73 2.30 11.34 6.74
N PHE A 74 3.51 11.01 7.17
CA PHE A 74 4.52 10.42 6.28
C PHE A 74 4.00 9.10 5.65
N PRO A 75 4.22 8.83 4.35
CA PRO A 75 4.98 9.61 3.37
C PRO A 75 4.18 10.69 2.61
N GLY A 76 2.91 10.93 2.96
CA GLY A 76 2.02 11.92 2.36
C GLY A 76 1.33 11.50 1.06
N SER A 77 1.49 10.23 0.66
CA SER A 77 0.79 9.61 -0.49
C SER A 77 -0.24 8.60 0.02
N GLY A 78 -1.07 8.06 -0.87
CA GLY A 78 -2.07 7.05 -0.50
C GLY A 78 -3.46 7.66 -0.33
N ALA A 79 -3.79 8.72 -1.07
CA ALA A 79 -5.12 9.29 -1.01
C ALA A 79 -6.20 8.26 -1.43
N PRO A 80 -7.44 8.33 -0.90
CA PRO A 80 -8.53 7.41 -1.27
C PRO A 80 -8.89 7.40 -2.76
N ASN A 81 -8.60 8.49 -3.49
CA ASN A 81 -8.87 8.61 -4.92
C ASN A 81 -7.74 8.06 -5.80
N GLU A 82 -6.63 7.59 -5.22
CA GLU A 82 -5.55 6.89 -5.94
C GLU A 82 -5.95 5.43 -6.19
N VAL A 83 -6.78 5.19 -7.21
CA VAL A 83 -7.44 3.89 -7.45
C VAL A 83 -6.76 3.01 -8.50
N GLY A 84 -5.55 3.36 -8.94
CA GLY A 84 -4.83 2.69 -10.02
C GLY A 84 -4.88 3.46 -11.35
N THR A 85 -4.38 2.85 -12.42
CA THR A 85 -4.39 3.45 -13.77
C THR A 85 -4.51 2.40 -14.87
N GLY A 86 -5.08 2.78 -16.01
CA GLY A 86 -5.22 1.89 -17.15
C GLY A 86 -5.99 0.62 -16.79
N LEU A 87 -5.40 -0.54 -17.07
CA LEU A 87 -6.02 -1.83 -16.73
C LEU A 87 -6.07 -2.10 -15.22
N GLY A 88 -5.22 -1.44 -14.43
CA GLY A 88 -5.17 -1.59 -12.96
C GLY A 88 -6.15 -0.68 -12.21
N GLU A 89 -6.97 0.11 -12.90
CA GLU A 89 -8.00 0.92 -12.24
C GLU A 89 -8.98 0.02 -11.46
N GLY A 90 -9.18 0.35 -10.17
CA GLY A 90 -9.95 -0.46 -9.22
C GLY A 90 -9.14 -1.55 -8.51
N TYR A 91 -7.85 -1.73 -8.82
CA TYR A 91 -6.97 -2.72 -8.19
C TYR A 91 -5.99 -2.10 -7.16
N ASN A 92 -6.21 -0.83 -6.81
CA ASN A 92 -5.51 -0.15 -5.72
C ASN A 92 -6.54 0.45 -4.74
N ILE A 93 -6.50 0.03 -3.48
CA ILE A 93 -7.43 0.45 -2.45
C ILE A 93 -6.65 1.06 -1.29
N ASN A 94 -6.86 2.35 -1.07
CA ASN A 94 -6.30 3.08 0.06
C ASN A 94 -7.39 3.34 1.10
N ILE A 95 -7.33 2.63 2.22
CA ILE A 95 -8.09 2.91 3.43
C ILE A 95 -7.27 3.91 4.24
N ALA A 96 -7.44 5.18 3.87
CA ALA A 96 -6.64 6.29 4.36
C ALA A 96 -7.31 6.94 5.58
N TRP A 97 -6.78 6.68 6.78
CA TRP A 97 -7.30 7.27 8.01
C TRP A 97 -7.01 8.78 8.05
N THR A 98 -8.06 9.58 8.13
CA THR A 98 -8.01 11.03 8.35
C THR A 98 -8.78 11.36 9.62
N GLY A 99 -8.37 12.43 10.30
CA GLY A 99 -9.00 12.94 11.52
C GLY A 99 -8.01 13.14 12.66
N GLY A 100 -6.73 12.86 12.42
CA GLY A 100 -5.69 12.96 13.42
C GLY A 100 -5.81 11.87 14.47
N LEU A 101 -5.67 12.27 15.73
CA LEU A 101 -5.66 11.38 16.88
C LEU A 101 -6.77 11.76 17.88
N ASP A 102 -7.95 12.13 17.35
CA ASP A 102 -9.10 12.59 18.13
C ASP A 102 -10.41 11.84 17.77
N PRO A 103 -10.61 10.60 18.28
CA PRO A 103 -9.65 9.79 19.01
C PRO A 103 -8.64 9.09 18.08
N PRO A 104 -7.54 8.54 18.61
CA PRO A 104 -6.67 7.66 17.83
C PRO A 104 -7.43 6.42 17.34
N MET A 105 -7.17 5.99 16.11
CA MET A 105 -7.68 4.72 15.59
C MET A 105 -7.10 3.54 16.38
N GLY A 106 -7.95 2.56 16.70
CA GLY A 106 -7.57 1.34 17.41
C GLY A 106 -8.23 0.09 16.83
N ASP A 107 -8.38 -0.93 17.67
CA ASP A 107 -8.85 -2.25 17.24
C ASP A 107 -10.23 -2.19 16.57
N VAL A 108 -11.16 -1.39 17.09
CA VAL A 108 -12.54 -1.31 16.57
C VAL A 108 -12.54 -0.77 15.15
N GLU A 109 -11.83 0.33 14.89
CA GLU A 109 -11.81 0.95 13.57
C GLU A 109 -11.11 0.07 12.54
N TYR A 110 -10.03 -0.63 12.94
CA TYR A 110 -9.37 -1.61 12.07
C TYR A 110 -10.24 -2.84 11.81
N LEU A 111 -11.01 -3.32 12.79
CA LEU A 111 -11.93 -4.46 12.60
C LEU A 111 -13.10 -4.11 11.67
N GLU A 112 -13.66 -2.90 11.77
CA GLU A 112 -14.73 -2.42 10.89
C GLU A 112 -14.27 -2.22 9.43
N ALA A 113 -12.97 -2.03 9.21
CA ALA A 113 -12.40 -1.89 7.87
C ALA A 113 -12.25 -3.23 7.11
N PHE A 114 -12.33 -4.37 7.80
CA PHE A 114 -12.16 -5.72 7.25
C PHE A 114 -13.50 -6.43 7.00
#